data_AF-A0A9P9QRT6-F1
#
_entry.id   AF-A0A9P9QRT6-F1
#
_cell.length_a   1.000
_cell.length_b   1.000
_cell.length_c   1.000
_cell.angle_alpha   90.00
_cell.angle_beta   90.00
_cell.angle_gamma   90.00
#
_symmetry.space_group_name_H-M   'P 1'
#
loop_
_entity.id
_entity.type
_entity.pdbx_description
1 polymer ?
#
loop_
_entity_poly.entity_id
_entity_poly.type
_entity_poly.pdbx_seq_one_letter_code
_entity_poly.pdbx_strand_id
1 'polypeptide(L)'
;MGHEAHHHEEKQNLSLFSSPLVHHKPAASAYETSSHSDVEQQQKNTHDASTSSDPSGSNPEFENMDCSLHDHPAFHRHAEATTAELFYDLFFVANLTTFTSMLEINDHKSLTAYIGFFSLLWLTWYQVSLYDVRFSADSVFERIAKALHFGVMVGFAVIGPQWKPGQEMGDYKIYKAFGLMLMVSRLTLFAQYGVTLLYTKKFKKTVVPLGLVMASTFLAAILYGALTPAFPKTVFDIDNFAVAQKSNVYIAWYIIAISETILTVTVSCHWRIISFKGTHMVQRMSLLTLIILGEGIIVICKSISKIVKNEYLWSVPVVGQIIAAVLIIYFLYMLYFDRIQEEHFGSIRQQAWSFLHFPLHTVLVLVLQGISLLIIWRQAVESLSALISMWEPSLLWLNGYVESGVGADVFDMSTDFGKYMESYLGSNFTLGESFASYFNATCYDQVYDYIPKGVDASKEIKAVTSAWFDIQEGLDNYVADATNATAQTQLYSAINSMASATYKTLFDTFSVTVAKSKTKNAKEIPDLVKTQLSYFKIFDLILSYTFVAGGLALILTAALGFLSLPRHQRRAGTIVRLAVTGAAGLGLALVSTIRFSETHMTEYLGSSWMIPTICLTLFFCVVVDHIGVPKGMKKKH
;
A
#
# COMPACT_ATOMS: atom_id res chain seq x y z
N MET A 1 -0.19 -40.68 18.35
CA MET A 1 -1.32 -40.77 19.29
C MET A 1 -0.87 -40.23 20.62
N GLY A 2 -1.21 -38.98 20.91
CA GLY A 2 -1.00 -38.32 22.18
C GLY A 2 -2.16 -37.35 22.32
N HIS A 3 -3.07 -37.64 23.25
CA HIS A 3 -4.25 -36.85 23.52
C HIS A 3 -3.83 -35.52 24.14
N GLU A 4 -3.95 -34.42 23.40
CA GLU A 4 -4.07 -33.10 24.02
C GLU A 4 -5.50 -32.97 24.54
N ALA A 5 -5.62 -32.90 25.86
CA ALA A 5 -6.85 -32.64 26.55
C ALA A 5 -7.30 -31.22 26.22
N HIS A 6 -8.28 -31.08 25.33
CA HIS A 6 -9.07 -29.87 25.22
C HIS A 6 -9.75 -29.63 26.57
N HIS A 7 -9.24 -28.67 27.34
CA HIS A 7 -10.01 -28.07 28.41
C HIS A 7 -11.26 -27.43 27.78
N HIS A 8 -12.39 -28.10 27.93
CA HIS A 8 -13.70 -27.51 27.71
C HIS A 8 -13.89 -26.39 28.74
N GLU A 9 -13.62 -25.15 28.35
CA GLU A 9 -14.24 -24.01 29.01
C GLU A 9 -15.75 -24.11 28.77
N GLU A 10 -16.51 -24.35 29.84
CA GLU A 10 -17.96 -24.16 29.88
C GLU A 10 -18.29 -22.78 29.27
N LYS A 11 -19.17 -22.75 28.25
CA LYS A 11 -19.69 -21.50 27.68
C LYS A 11 -20.45 -20.73 28.75
N GLN A 12 -19.76 -19.85 29.47
CA GLN A 12 -20.40 -18.83 30.30
C GLN A 12 -21.26 -17.94 29.40
N ASN A 13 -22.50 -17.67 29.84
CA ASN A 13 -23.38 -16.70 29.20
C ASN A 13 -22.67 -15.34 29.13
N LEU A 14 -22.67 -14.70 27.95
CA LEU A 14 -22.03 -13.41 27.73
C LEU A 14 -22.57 -12.37 28.72
N SER A 15 -21.70 -11.78 29.52
CA SER A 15 -22.09 -10.68 30.41
C SER A 15 -22.24 -9.37 29.62
N LEU A 16 -23.12 -8.49 30.11
CA LEU A 16 -23.39 -7.19 29.46
C LEU A 16 -22.14 -6.29 29.47
N PHE A 17 -21.37 -6.37 30.55
CA PHE A 17 -20.02 -5.82 30.70
C PHE A 17 -19.12 -6.90 31.33
N SER A 18 -17.88 -7.02 30.88
CA SER A 18 -16.89 -7.93 31.47
C SER A 18 -15.70 -7.14 32.02
N SER A 19 -15.11 -7.65 33.10
CA SER A 19 -13.94 -7.05 33.72
C SER A 19 -12.70 -7.38 32.88
N PRO A 20 -11.86 -6.38 32.54
CA PRO A 20 -10.59 -6.64 31.86
C PRO A 20 -9.50 -7.18 32.80
N LEU A 21 -9.80 -7.34 34.10
CA LEU A 21 -8.87 -7.80 35.14
C LEU A 21 -8.97 -9.31 35.39
N VAL A 22 -7.82 -9.95 35.57
CA VAL A 22 -7.70 -11.35 36.02
C VAL A 22 -8.12 -11.43 37.50
N HIS A 23 -9.01 -12.36 37.84
CA HIS A 23 -9.31 -12.73 39.22
C HIS A 23 -8.60 -14.04 39.58
N HIS A 24 -7.54 -13.95 40.39
CA HIS A 24 -6.99 -15.14 41.04
C HIS A 24 -7.97 -15.61 42.12
N LYS A 25 -8.59 -16.79 41.92
CA LYS A 25 -9.22 -17.50 43.04
C LYS A 25 -8.10 -17.93 44.00
N PRO A 26 -8.17 -17.63 45.30
CA PRO A 26 -7.23 -18.21 46.25
C PRO A 26 -7.41 -19.74 46.18
N ALA A 27 -6.31 -20.47 46.04
CA ALA A 27 -6.32 -21.92 46.08
C ALA A 27 -6.95 -22.36 47.42
N ALA A 28 -8.16 -22.90 47.37
CA ALA A 28 -8.77 -23.50 48.54
C ALA A 28 -7.92 -24.71 48.95
N SER A 29 -7.39 -24.66 50.17
CA SER A 29 -6.78 -25.80 50.84
C SER A 29 -7.80 -26.93 50.95
N ALA A 30 -7.73 -27.92 50.07
CA ALA A 30 -8.55 -29.11 50.15
C ALA A 30 -7.98 -30.06 51.22
N TYR A 31 -8.39 -29.85 52.47
CA TYR A 31 -8.48 -30.93 53.46
C TYR A 31 -9.97 -31.21 53.64
N GLU A 32 -10.50 -32.16 52.87
CA GLU A 32 -11.76 -32.83 53.19
C GLU A 32 -11.55 -34.34 53.15
N THR A 33 -11.48 -34.88 54.36
CA THR A 33 -11.66 -36.29 54.71
C THR A 33 -12.98 -36.81 54.16
N SER A 34 -12.93 -37.76 53.21
CA SER A 34 -14.08 -38.58 52.85
C SER A 34 -13.83 -40.03 53.27
N SER A 35 -14.62 -40.45 54.25
CA SER A 35 -14.84 -41.83 54.64
C SER A 35 -15.65 -42.56 53.57
N HIS A 36 -15.15 -43.68 53.04
CA HIS A 36 -15.94 -44.90 52.84
C HIS A 36 -15.03 -46.08 52.47
N SER A 37 -15.33 -47.20 53.10
CA SER A 37 -14.70 -48.53 52.99
C SER A 37 -15.08 -49.24 51.69
N ASP A 38 -14.13 -50.01 51.13
CA ASP A 38 -14.18 -51.47 50.97
C ASP A 38 -13.46 -52.02 49.70
N VAL A 39 -12.57 -52.99 49.97
CA VAL A 39 -12.19 -54.18 49.18
C VAL A 39 -10.99 -54.12 48.19
N GLU A 40 -9.93 -54.83 48.61
CA GLU A 40 -8.89 -55.61 47.85
C GLU A 40 -7.90 -54.89 46.92
N GLN A 41 -6.60 -55.21 46.83
CA GLN A 41 -5.70 -56.21 47.41
C GLN A 41 -4.22 -55.83 47.09
N GLN A 42 -3.29 -56.19 47.99
CA GLN A 42 -1.83 -56.47 47.79
C GLN A 42 -0.90 -55.32 47.35
N GLN A 43 0.36 -55.14 47.81
CA GLN A 43 1.33 -55.94 48.58
C GLN A 43 2.44 -54.96 49.06
N LYS A 44 2.68 -54.81 50.37
CA LYS A 44 3.87 -55.25 51.15
C LYS A 44 5.18 -54.43 51.09
N ASN A 45 5.70 -54.16 52.31
CA ASN A 45 7.06 -53.77 52.76
C ASN A 45 7.32 -52.26 52.96
N THR A 46 7.33 -51.65 54.17
CA THR A 46 8.19 -51.72 55.39
C THR A 46 9.55 -50.99 55.33
N HIS A 47 9.82 -50.23 56.41
CA HIS A 47 11.07 -49.60 56.89
C HIS A 47 11.42 -48.21 56.31
N ASP A 48 11.88 -47.19 57.05
CA ASP A 48 12.15 -46.97 58.48
C ASP A 48 12.25 -45.45 58.73
N ALA A 49 12.02 -45.04 59.98
CA ALA A 49 12.28 -43.70 60.48
C ALA A 49 13.74 -43.56 60.96
N SER A 50 14.37 -42.41 60.70
CA SER A 50 15.50 -41.93 61.51
C SER A 50 15.61 -40.42 61.51
N THR A 51 15.47 -39.84 62.69
CA THR A 51 15.72 -38.44 63.09
C THR A 51 17.17 -38.27 63.55
N SER A 52 17.87 -37.23 63.08
CA SER A 52 19.05 -36.61 63.73
C SER A 52 19.41 -35.31 63.00
N SER A 53 19.09 -34.13 63.55
CA SER A 53 19.99 -33.19 64.28
C SER A 53 20.95 -32.34 63.40
N ASP A 54 20.63 -31.04 63.31
CA ASP A 54 21.34 -29.80 62.87
C ASP A 54 22.89 -29.74 63.03
N PRO A 55 23.66 -28.73 62.52
CA PRO A 55 23.29 -27.44 61.87
C PRO A 55 24.19 -26.98 60.68
N SER A 56 23.88 -25.80 60.12
CA SER A 56 24.70 -24.92 59.25
C SER A 56 24.51 -25.03 57.72
N GLY A 57 24.10 -23.90 57.12
CA GLY A 57 24.00 -23.73 55.68
C GLY A 57 22.95 -22.69 55.31
N SER A 58 23.39 -21.45 55.14
CA SER A 58 22.63 -20.29 54.69
C SER A 58 21.70 -20.57 53.49
N ASN A 59 20.41 -20.72 53.75
CA ASN A 59 19.39 -20.51 52.73
C ASN A 59 19.04 -19.01 52.72
N PRO A 60 19.12 -18.32 51.57
CA PRO A 60 18.55 -16.99 51.49
C PRO A 60 17.05 -17.12 51.73
N GLU A 61 16.55 -16.32 52.66
CA GLU A 61 15.13 -16.08 52.90
C GLU A 61 14.49 -15.80 51.53
N PHE A 62 13.69 -16.75 51.04
CA PHE A 62 12.71 -16.44 50.01
C PHE A 62 11.71 -15.50 50.66
N GLU A 63 11.97 -14.20 50.54
CA GLU A 63 10.97 -13.16 50.75
C GLU A 63 9.78 -13.53 49.85
N ASN A 64 8.72 -14.05 50.48
CA ASN A 64 7.48 -14.41 49.82
C ASN A 64 6.95 -13.18 49.07
N MET A 65 7.06 -13.20 47.75
CA MET A 65 6.57 -12.17 46.83
C MET A 65 5.04 -12.18 46.69
N ASP A 66 4.33 -12.85 47.60
CA ASP A 66 2.87 -12.97 47.61
C ASP A 66 2.19 -11.70 48.11
N CYS A 67 2.87 -10.87 48.91
CA CYS A 67 2.32 -9.58 49.34
C CYS A 67 2.43 -8.46 48.29
N SER A 68 3.29 -8.58 47.27
CA SER A 68 3.43 -7.53 46.23
C SER A 68 2.53 -7.73 45.00
N LEU A 69 1.80 -8.85 44.91
CA LEU A 69 0.88 -9.13 43.80
C LEU A 69 -0.48 -8.46 43.95
N HIS A 70 -0.90 -8.09 45.17
CA HIS A 70 -2.22 -7.52 45.44
C HIS A 70 -2.34 -6.02 45.11
N ASP A 71 -1.23 -5.31 44.89
CA ASP A 71 -1.22 -3.85 44.71
C ASP A 71 -1.27 -3.37 43.23
N HIS A 72 -1.33 -4.29 42.27
CA HIS A 72 -1.30 -3.96 40.84
C HIS A 72 -2.40 -4.69 40.05
N PRO A 73 -3.17 -3.98 39.19
CA PRO A 73 -4.16 -4.64 38.33
C PRO A 73 -3.47 -5.53 37.29
N ALA A 74 -3.74 -6.83 37.32
CA ALA A 74 -3.39 -7.75 36.25
C ALA A 74 -4.50 -7.75 35.20
N PHE A 75 -4.26 -7.19 34.02
CA PHE A 75 -5.19 -7.28 32.89
C PHE A 75 -5.09 -8.65 32.21
N HIS A 76 -6.20 -9.13 31.63
CA HIS A 76 -6.16 -10.32 30.77
C HIS A 76 -5.15 -10.09 29.64
N ARG A 77 -4.20 -11.01 29.50
CA ARG A 77 -3.23 -11.01 28.42
C ARG A 77 -3.58 -12.16 27.50
N HIS A 78 -4.02 -11.83 26.30
CA HIS A 78 -4.12 -12.81 25.23
C HIS A 78 -2.71 -13.02 24.66
N ALA A 79 -2.27 -14.27 24.59
CA ALA A 79 -1.00 -14.63 23.96
C ALA A 79 -1.08 -14.47 22.44
N GLU A 80 -2.29 -14.52 21.88
CA GLU A 80 -2.55 -14.45 20.45
C GLU A 80 -3.65 -13.44 20.10
N ALA A 81 -3.61 -12.91 18.89
CA ALA A 81 -4.66 -12.06 18.34
C ALA A 81 -6.01 -12.79 18.25
N THR A 82 -7.07 -12.14 18.70
CA THR A 82 -8.43 -12.68 18.63
C THR A 82 -8.96 -12.65 17.20
N THR A 83 -9.90 -13.54 16.88
CA THR A 83 -10.54 -13.58 15.55
C THR A 83 -11.26 -12.27 15.19
N ALA A 84 -11.81 -11.56 16.20
CA ALA A 84 -12.45 -10.27 16.00
C ALA A 84 -11.45 -9.15 15.65
N GLU A 85 -10.24 -9.18 16.21
CA GLU A 85 -9.17 -8.24 15.85
C GLU A 85 -8.68 -8.49 14.42
N LEU A 86 -8.45 -9.74 14.03
CA LEU A 86 -8.07 -10.08 12.66
C LEU A 86 -9.17 -9.69 11.67
N PHE A 87 -10.44 -9.87 12.04
CA PHE A 87 -11.57 -9.45 11.22
C PHE A 87 -11.62 -7.92 11.02
N TYR A 88 -11.24 -7.12 12.03
CA TYR A 88 -11.08 -5.68 11.87
C TYR A 88 -9.97 -5.30 10.89
N ASP A 89 -8.84 -6.02 10.94
CA ASP A 89 -7.71 -5.82 10.02
C ASP A 89 -8.12 -6.13 8.56
N LEU A 90 -9.07 -7.05 8.35
CA LEU A 90 -9.65 -7.30 7.02
C LEU A 90 -10.46 -6.11 6.46
N PHE A 91 -11.17 -5.36 7.32
CA PHE A 91 -11.83 -4.12 6.89
C PHE A 91 -10.81 -3.02 6.54
N PHE A 92 -9.69 -2.95 7.27
CA PHE A 92 -8.60 -2.04 6.95
C PHE A 92 -8.06 -2.31 5.54
N VAL A 93 -7.75 -3.57 5.20
CA VAL A 93 -7.22 -3.89 3.88
C VAL A 93 -8.26 -3.72 2.78
N ALA A 94 -9.53 -4.06 3.00
CA ALA A 94 -10.59 -3.85 2.02
C ALA A 94 -10.73 -2.37 1.61
N ASN A 95 -10.57 -1.45 2.57
CA ASN A 95 -10.50 -0.01 2.31
C ASN A 95 -9.32 0.34 1.41
N LEU A 96 -8.13 -0.19 1.73
CA LEU A 96 -6.93 0.01 0.95
C LEU A 96 -7.09 -0.52 -0.49
N THR A 97 -7.65 -1.71 -0.68
CA THR A 97 -7.90 -2.31 -1.99
C THR A 97 -8.82 -1.45 -2.84
N THR A 98 -9.93 -1.01 -2.23
CA THR A 98 -10.94 -0.20 -2.92
C THR A 98 -10.33 1.14 -3.33
N PHE A 99 -9.65 1.81 -2.40
CA PHE A 99 -9.02 3.08 -2.65
C PHE A 99 -7.90 3.01 -3.70
N THR A 100 -7.05 1.99 -3.63
CA THR A 100 -5.98 1.75 -4.62
C THR A 100 -6.53 1.46 -6.02
N SER A 101 -7.72 0.88 -6.11
CA SER A 101 -8.38 0.64 -7.40
C SER A 101 -9.04 1.90 -7.99
N MET A 102 -9.32 2.91 -7.16
CA MET A 102 -10.02 4.14 -7.57
C MET A 102 -9.11 5.34 -7.77
N LEU A 103 -8.01 5.45 -7.02
CA LEU A 103 -7.07 6.56 -7.12
C LEU A 103 -5.86 6.15 -7.96
N GLU A 104 -5.84 6.58 -9.21
CA GLU A 104 -4.65 6.48 -10.07
C GLU A 104 -3.58 7.48 -9.60
N ILE A 105 -2.36 6.99 -9.36
CA ILE A 105 -1.20 7.82 -9.00
C ILE A 105 -0.56 8.32 -10.28
N ASN A 106 -1.01 9.47 -10.78
CA ASN A 106 -0.55 10.08 -12.03
C ASN A 106 0.12 11.47 -11.85
N ASP A 107 0.11 12.02 -10.64
CA ASP A 107 0.76 13.30 -10.33
C ASP A 107 1.16 13.39 -8.85
N HIS A 108 1.94 14.41 -8.50
CA HIS A 108 2.37 14.60 -7.11
C HIS A 108 1.18 14.78 -6.14
N LYS A 109 0.05 15.32 -6.61
CA LYS A 109 -1.13 15.54 -5.78
C LYS A 109 -1.86 14.23 -5.49
N SER A 110 -2.02 13.34 -6.47
CA SER A 110 -2.58 12.00 -6.29
C SER A 110 -1.68 11.15 -5.41
N LEU A 111 -0.34 11.22 -5.55
CA LEU A 111 0.59 10.55 -4.63
C LEU A 111 0.42 11.05 -3.19
N THR A 112 0.35 12.37 -2.99
CA THR A 112 0.14 12.97 -1.67
C THR A 112 -1.24 12.61 -1.10
N ALA A 113 -2.27 12.58 -1.94
CA ALA A 113 -3.60 12.13 -1.58
C ALA A 113 -3.59 10.67 -1.14
N TYR A 114 -2.83 9.81 -1.84
CA TYR A 114 -2.71 8.41 -1.53
C TYR A 114 -2.09 8.19 -0.14
N ILE A 115 -0.93 8.82 0.11
CA ILE A 115 -0.24 8.78 1.40
C ILE A 115 -1.13 9.36 2.50
N GLY A 116 -1.85 10.45 2.23
CA GLY A 116 -2.77 11.07 3.19
C GLY A 116 -3.91 10.15 3.60
N PHE A 117 -4.60 9.52 2.64
CA PHE A 117 -5.68 8.57 2.93
C PHE A 117 -5.17 7.39 3.74
N PHE A 118 -4.05 6.79 3.31
CA PHE A 118 -3.41 5.69 4.04
C PHE A 118 -3.06 6.09 5.48
N SER A 119 -2.56 7.31 5.68
CA SER A 119 -2.18 7.81 7.01
C SER A 119 -3.38 7.95 7.95
N LEU A 120 -4.51 8.50 7.47
CA LEU A 120 -5.72 8.60 8.29
C LEU A 120 -6.30 7.24 8.63
N LEU A 121 -6.29 6.31 7.67
CA LEU A 121 -6.74 4.94 7.85
C LEU A 121 -5.87 4.21 8.88
N TRP A 122 -4.54 4.31 8.74
CA TRP A 122 -3.57 3.68 9.64
C TRP A 122 -3.63 4.25 11.04
N LEU A 123 -3.66 5.58 11.20
CA LEU A 123 -3.74 6.20 12.53
C LEU A 123 -5.05 5.87 13.25
N THR A 124 -6.15 5.75 12.51
CA THR A 124 -7.45 5.33 13.09
C THR A 124 -7.40 3.87 13.53
N TRP A 125 -6.91 2.98 12.67
CA TRP A 125 -6.69 1.58 13.00
C TRP A 125 -5.76 1.40 14.21
N TYR A 126 -4.69 2.19 14.27
CA TYR A 126 -3.67 2.08 15.32
C TYR A 126 -4.26 2.40 16.70
N GLN A 127 -5.07 3.45 16.83
CA GLN A 127 -5.70 3.81 18.10
C GLN A 127 -6.66 2.74 18.61
N VAL A 128 -7.47 2.16 17.72
CA VAL A 128 -8.37 1.06 18.07
C VAL A 128 -7.56 -0.18 18.48
N SER A 129 -6.50 -0.47 17.74
CA SER A 129 -5.63 -1.62 18.03
C SER A 129 -4.89 -1.51 19.35
N LEU A 130 -4.44 -0.31 19.73
CA LEU A 130 -3.83 -0.09 21.04
C LEU A 130 -4.82 -0.37 22.18
N TYR A 131 -6.07 0.06 22.06
CA TYR A 131 -7.10 -0.28 23.06
C TYR A 131 -7.31 -1.79 23.13
N ASP A 132 -7.52 -2.43 21.98
CA ASP A 132 -7.88 -3.83 21.88
C ASP A 132 -6.87 -4.75 22.56
N VAL A 133 -5.60 -4.51 22.23
CA VAL A 133 -4.47 -5.35 22.66
C VAL A 133 -4.27 -5.33 24.18
N ARG A 134 -4.76 -4.30 24.88
CA ARG A 134 -4.50 -4.13 26.31
C ARG A 134 -5.75 -4.25 27.18
N PHE A 135 -6.90 -3.86 26.69
CA PHE A 135 -8.09 -3.63 27.51
C PHE A 135 -9.35 -4.33 27.02
N SER A 136 -9.34 -4.94 25.82
CA SER A 136 -10.51 -5.65 25.31
C SER A 136 -10.82 -6.86 26.19
N ALA A 137 -12.08 -6.98 26.57
CA ALA A 137 -12.63 -8.14 27.25
C ALA A 137 -13.99 -8.45 26.61
N ASP A 138 -14.20 -9.71 26.22
CA ASP A 138 -15.40 -10.09 25.47
C ASP A 138 -16.65 -9.83 26.32
N SER A 139 -17.55 -9.00 25.78
CA SER A 139 -18.81 -8.60 26.39
C SER A 139 -19.75 -8.07 25.32
N VAL A 140 -21.05 -7.95 25.65
CA VAL A 140 -22.04 -7.38 24.72
C VAL A 140 -21.66 -5.95 24.34
N PHE A 141 -21.26 -5.13 25.31
CA PHE A 141 -20.80 -3.76 25.05
C PHE A 141 -19.60 -3.71 24.09
N GLU A 142 -18.58 -4.54 24.33
CA GLU A 142 -17.39 -4.58 23.49
C GLU A 142 -17.74 -5.01 22.06
N ARG A 143 -18.63 -5.99 21.88
CA ARG A 143 -19.11 -6.40 20.55
C ARG A 143 -19.87 -5.29 19.81
N ILE A 144 -20.67 -4.49 20.51
CA ILE A 144 -21.34 -3.31 19.92
C ILE A 144 -20.30 -2.26 19.53
N ALA A 145 -19.31 -1.99 20.39
CA ALA A 145 -18.23 -1.06 20.08
C ALA A 145 -17.43 -1.51 18.85
N LYS A 146 -17.14 -2.80 18.72
CA LYS A 146 -16.53 -3.40 17.52
C LYS A 146 -17.38 -3.20 16.27
N ALA A 147 -18.69 -3.40 16.35
CA ALA A 147 -19.61 -3.16 15.24
C ALA A 147 -19.57 -1.69 14.78
N LEU A 148 -19.49 -0.74 15.72
CA LEU A 148 -19.31 0.68 15.40
C LEU A 148 -17.95 0.94 14.71
N HIS A 149 -16.88 0.30 15.17
CA HIS A 149 -15.56 0.40 14.52
C HIS A 149 -15.57 -0.17 13.09
N PHE A 150 -16.30 -1.25 12.82
CA PHE A 150 -16.53 -1.74 11.45
C PHE A 150 -17.30 -0.71 10.60
N GLY A 151 -18.33 -0.09 11.16
CA GLY A 151 -19.07 0.99 10.50
C GLY A 151 -18.19 2.19 10.15
N VAL A 152 -17.27 2.58 11.03
CA VAL A 152 -16.26 3.62 10.76
C VAL A 152 -15.37 3.20 9.60
N MET A 153 -14.89 1.96 9.57
CA MET A 153 -14.07 1.45 8.47
C MET A 153 -14.85 1.44 7.14
N VAL A 154 -16.13 1.08 7.11
CA VAL A 154 -16.94 1.22 5.89
C VAL A 154 -17.06 2.69 5.47
N GLY A 155 -17.12 3.62 6.42
CA GLY A 155 -17.09 5.06 6.15
C GLY A 155 -15.84 5.52 5.39
N PHE A 156 -14.68 4.91 5.63
CA PHE A 156 -13.46 5.19 4.86
C PHE A 156 -13.60 4.80 3.39
N ALA A 157 -14.30 3.70 3.08
CA ALA A 157 -14.49 3.24 1.71
C ALA A 157 -15.38 4.20 0.92
N VAL A 158 -16.38 4.79 1.60
CA VAL A 158 -17.31 5.75 1.01
C VAL A 158 -16.63 7.08 0.64
N ILE A 159 -15.67 7.55 1.43
CA ILE A 159 -14.93 8.78 1.10
C ILE A 159 -13.87 8.56 0.01
N GLY A 160 -13.34 7.35 -0.13
CA GLY A 160 -12.27 7.01 -1.06
C GLY A 160 -12.40 7.60 -2.48
N PRO A 161 -13.53 7.44 -3.20
CA PRO A 161 -13.69 7.95 -4.57
C PRO A 161 -13.68 9.49 -4.67
N GLN A 162 -14.04 10.18 -3.60
CA GLN A 162 -14.11 11.66 -3.55
C GLN A 162 -12.92 12.28 -2.81
N TRP A 163 -11.94 11.47 -2.43
CA TRP A 163 -10.75 11.91 -1.73
C TRP A 163 -9.80 12.66 -2.68
N LYS A 164 -9.85 13.98 -2.60
CA LYS A 164 -9.06 14.92 -3.40
C LYS A 164 -8.57 16.07 -2.51
N PRO A 165 -7.68 15.79 -1.54
CA PRO A 165 -7.24 16.77 -0.56
C PRO A 165 -6.56 17.96 -1.24
N GLY A 166 -6.91 19.17 -0.79
CA GLY A 166 -6.32 20.43 -1.27
C GLY A 166 -6.71 20.82 -2.70
N GLN A 167 -7.62 20.07 -3.34
CA GLN A 167 -8.17 20.41 -4.66
C GLN A 167 -9.47 21.21 -4.52
N GLU A 168 -9.84 21.91 -5.58
CA GLU A 168 -11.09 22.65 -5.66
C GLU A 168 -12.26 21.67 -5.79
N MET A 169 -13.23 21.77 -4.89
CA MET A 169 -14.43 20.93 -4.90
C MET A 169 -15.67 21.80 -4.77
N GLY A 170 -16.72 21.43 -5.51
CA GLY A 170 -18.02 22.12 -5.45
C GLY A 170 -18.82 21.78 -4.20
N ASP A 171 -18.60 20.60 -3.60
CA ASP A 171 -19.29 20.17 -2.38
C ASP A 171 -18.34 19.48 -1.40
N TYR A 172 -18.45 19.85 -0.12
CA TYR A 172 -17.69 19.31 1.01
C TYR A 172 -18.54 18.42 1.93
N LYS A 173 -19.77 18.05 1.55
CA LYS A 173 -20.64 17.15 2.34
C LYS A 173 -19.95 15.87 2.77
N ILE A 174 -19.20 15.21 1.89
CA ILE A 174 -18.50 13.96 2.21
C ILE A 174 -17.37 14.20 3.22
N TYR A 175 -16.64 15.31 3.12
CA TYR A 175 -15.60 15.66 4.09
C TYR A 175 -16.20 15.95 5.46
N LYS A 176 -17.34 16.64 5.51
CA LYS A 176 -18.11 16.88 6.75
C LYS A 176 -18.57 15.57 7.38
N ALA A 177 -19.16 14.67 6.57
CA ALA A 177 -19.57 13.35 7.03
C ALA A 177 -18.38 12.55 7.57
N PHE A 178 -17.24 12.59 6.88
CA PHE A 178 -16.04 11.90 7.32
C PHE A 178 -15.47 12.44 8.65
N GLY A 179 -15.48 13.77 8.85
CA GLY A 179 -15.15 14.36 10.15
C GLY A 179 -16.06 13.85 11.28
N LEU A 180 -17.36 13.70 11.02
CA LEU A 180 -18.30 13.10 11.97
C LEU A 180 -18.05 11.61 12.19
N MET A 181 -17.64 10.85 11.16
CA MET A 181 -17.25 9.45 11.31
C MET A 181 -16.01 9.29 12.21
N LEU A 182 -15.01 10.17 12.06
CA LEU A 182 -13.84 10.21 12.95
C LEU A 182 -14.24 10.59 14.38
N MET A 183 -15.19 11.50 14.56
CA MET A 183 -15.77 11.81 15.87
C MET A 183 -16.43 10.57 16.50
N VAL A 184 -17.27 9.84 15.75
CA VAL A 184 -17.93 8.62 16.23
C VAL A 184 -16.90 7.57 16.66
N SER A 185 -15.84 7.36 15.87
CA SER A 185 -14.73 6.47 16.23
C SER A 185 -14.12 6.81 17.60
N ARG A 186 -13.91 8.10 17.88
CA ARG A 186 -13.33 8.57 19.14
C ARG A 186 -14.30 8.56 20.31
N LEU A 187 -15.58 8.80 20.07
CA LEU A 187 -16.62 8.62 21.09
C LEU A 187 -16.76 7.16 21.51
N THR A 188 -16.67 6.22 20.57
CA THR A 188 -16.65 4.78 20.86
C THR A 188 -15.43 4.42 21.71
N LEU A 189 -14.24 4.89 21.35
CA LEU A 189 -13.02 4.68 22.15
C LEU A 189 -13.13 5.31 23.54
N PHE A 190 -13.68 6.52 23.64
CA PHE A 190 -13.91 7.18 24.92
C PHE A 190 -14.81 6.34 25.85
N ALA A 191 -15.90 5.80 25.32
CA ALA A 191 -16.80 4.92 26.07
C ALA A 191 -16.09 3.63 26.50
N GLN A 192 -15.31 3.02 25.61
CA GLN A 192 -14.48 1.85 25.87
C GLN A 192 -13.47 2.08 27.00
N TYR A 193 -12.63 3.12 26.90
CA TYR A 193 -11.72 3.52 27.97
C TYR A 193 -12.46 3.88 29.27
N GLY A 194 -13.66 4.47 29.17
CA GLY A 194 -14.52 4.77 30.30
C GLY A 194 -14.93 3.52 31.08
N VAL A 195 -15.40 2.47 30.40
CA VAL A 195 -15.75 1.18 31.01
C VAL A 195 -14.52 0.55 31.67
N THR A 196 -13.37 0.52 30.99
CA THR A 196 -12.10 0.04 31.56
C THR A 196 -11.73 0.82 32.83
N LEU A 197 -11.94 2.14 32.83
CA LEU A 197 -11.66 2.98 33.98
C LEU A 197 -12.56 2.62 35.15
N LEU A 198 -13.87 2.41 34.94
CA LEU A 198 -14.82 1.99 35.99
C LEU A 198 -14.34 0.75 36.75
N TYR A 199 -13.89 -0.28 36.03
CA TYR A 199 -13.38 -1.52 36.64
C TYR A 199 -12.03 -1.35 37.33
N THR A 200 -11.21 -0.40 36.89
CA THR A 200 -9.86 -0.18 37.43
C THR A 200 -9.79 0.94 38.47
N LYS A 201 -10.89 1.62 38.79
CA LYS A 201 -10.96 2.72 39.79
C LYS A 201 -10.38 2.36 41.15
N LYS A 202 -10.42 1.07 41.52
CA LYS A 202 -9.84 0.57 42.78
C LYS A 202 -8.31 0.77 42.84
N PHE A 203 -7.63 0.80 41.69
CA PHE A 203 -6.18 0.95 41.60
C PHE A 203 -5.80 2.40 41.28
N LYS A 204 -5.53 3.21 42.32
CA LYS A 204 -5.26 4.66 42.21
C LYS A 204 -4.13 5.01 41.22
N LYS A 205 -3.14 4.13 41.05
CA LYS A 205 -2.00 4.31 40.13
C LYS A 205 -2.38 4.17 38.64
N THR A 206 -3.51 3.54 38.32
CA THR A 206 -4.01 3.32 36.94
C THR A 206 -4.99 4.40 36.50
N VAL A 207 -5.67 5.04 37.45
CA VAL A 207 -6.71 6.05 37.18
C VAL A 207 -6.16 7.26 36.43
N VAL A 208 -4.99 7.77 36.83
CA VAL A 208 -4.36 8.95 36.19
C VAL A 208 -4.00 8.69 34.73
N PRO A 209 -3.19 7.67 34.38
CA PRO A 209 -2.79 7.47 32.98
C PRO A 209 -3.97 7.07 32.08
N LEU A 210 -4.92 6.26 32.58
CA LEU A 210 -6.11 5.89 31.80
C LEU A 210 -7.06 7.09 31.61
N GLY A 211 -7.18 7.93 32.63
CA GLY A 211 -7.93 9.19 32.57
C GLY A 211 -7.34 10.19 31.56
N LEU A 212 -6.01 10.27 31.45
CA LEU A 212 -5.33 11.12 30.46
C LEU A 212 -5.61 10.66 29.02
N VAL A 213 -5.50 9.35 28.74
CA VAL A 213 -5.81 8.80 27.41
C VAL A 213 -7.29 9.00 27.07
N MET A 214 -8.18 8.69 28.02
CA MET A 214 -9.62 8.91 27.87
C MET A 214 -9.95 10.39 27.57
N ALA A 215 -9.37 11.33 28.34
CA ALA A 215 -9.56 12.77 28.10
C ALA A 215 -9.01 13.21 26.74
N SER A 216 -7.85 12.70 26.33
CA SER A 216 -7.28 12.95 25.00
C SER A 216 -8.19 12.46 23.87
N THR A 217 -8.72 11.23 23.97
CA THR A 217 -9.65 10.70 22.96
C THR A 217 -10.96 11.49 22.90
N PHE A 218 -11.46 11.96 24.04
CA PHE A 218 -12.65 12.81 24.09
C PHE A 218 -12.40 14.19 23.47
N LEU A 219 -11.26 14.80 23.77
CA LEU A 219 -10.84 16.05 23.15
C LEU A 219 -10.72 15.89 21.63
N ALA A 220 -10.10 14.80 21.16
CA ALA A 220 -10.03 14.49 19.74
C ALA A 220 -11.42 14.36 19.10
N ALA A 221 -12.38 13.71 19.77
CA ALA A 221 -13.77 13.62 19.31
C ALA A 221 -14.41 15.01 19.13
N ILE A 222 -14.28 15.88 20.14
CA ILE A 222 -14.79 17.26 20.08
C ILE A 222 -14.15 18.01 18.92
N LEU A 223 -12.83 17.92 18.76
CA LEU A 223 -12.11 18.61 17.69
C LEU A 223 -12.54 18.11 16.30
N TYR A 224 -12.70 16.80 16.09
CA TYR A 224 -13.24 16.26 14.84
C TYR A 224 -14.65 16.77 14.54
N GLY A 225 -15.53 16.80 15.55
CA GLY A 225 -16.88 17.36 15.42
C GLY A 225 -16.86 18.87 15.10
N ALA A 226 -16.03 19.64 15.80
CA ALA A 226 -15.88 21.09 15.65
C ALA A 226 -15.29 21.52 14.29
N LEU A 227 -14.59 20.62 13.59
CA LEU A 227 -14.11 20.88 12.22
C LEU A 227 -15.23 20.82 11.18
N THR A 228 -16.36 20.17 11.46
CA THR A 228 -17.50 20.06 10.54
C THR A 228 -18.02 21.41 10.04
N PRO A 229 -18.30 22.42 10.90
CA PRO A 229 -18.70 23.75 10.45
C PRO A 229 -17.57 24.55 9.78
N ALA A 230 -16.30 24.21 10.00
CA ALA A 230 -15.16 24.92 9.41
C ALA A 230 -15.00 24.64 7.91
N PHE A 231 -15.55 23.53 7.40
CA PHE A 231 -15.58 23.26 5.97
C PHE A 231 -16.53 24.23 5.24
N PRO A 232 -16.12 24.81 4.10
CA PRO A 232 -16.94 25.78 3.39
C PRO A 232 -18.35 25.27 3.05
N LYS A 233 -19.31 26.20 2.96
CA LYS A 233 -20.66 25.91 2.47
C LYS A 233 -20.65 25.94 0.95
N THR A 234 -21.48 25.10 0.33
CA THR A 234 -21.66 25.09 -1.12
C THR A 234 -22.21 26.44 -1.58
N VAL A 235 -21.46 27.13 -2.45
CA VAL A 235 -21.90 28.37 -3.10
C VAL A 235 -22.30 28.03 -4.52
N PHE A 236 -23.42 28.55 -4.98
CA PHE A 236 -23.92 28.37 -6.33
C PHE A 236 -23.71 29.65 -7.14
N ASP A 237 -23.32 29.50 -8.40
CA ASP A 237 -23.26 30.59 -9.37
C ASP A 237 -24.68 30.99 -9.82
N ILE A 238 -24.79 32.07 -10.60
CA ILE A 238 -26.03 32.63 -11.17
C ILE A 238 -26.82 31.54 -11.94
N ASP A 239 -26.12 30.59 -12.55
CA ASP A 239 -26.68 29.46 -13.30
C ASP A 239 -26.98 28.21 -12.44
N ASN A 240 -27.01 28.33 -11.11
CA ASN A 240 -27.22 27.23 -10.13
C ASN A 240 -26.15 26.12 -10.15
N PHE A 241 -24.97 26.36 -10.71
CA PHE A 241 -23.84 25.43 -10.63
C PHE A 241 -23.00 25.67 -9.37
N ALA A 242 -22.56 24.60 -8.71
CA ALA A 242 -21.73 24.71 -7.52
C ALA A 242 -20.34 25.27 -7.87
N VAL A 243 -19.96 26.40 -7.27
CA VAL A 243 -18.65 27.03 -7.44
C VAL A 243 -17.61 26.27 -6.65
N ALA A 244 -16.53 25.87 -7.32
CA ALA A 244 -15.48 25.09 -6.71
C ALA A 244 -14.64 25.95 -5.76
N GLN A 245 -14.49 25.50 -4.51
CA GLN A 245 -13.74 26.21 -3.47
C GLN A 245 -12.57 25.35 -2.98
N LYS A 246 -11.46 26.00 -2.60
CA LYS A 246 -10.30 25.34 -2.01
C LYS A 246 -10.35 25.42 -0.48
N SER A 247 -10.14 24.31 0.20
CA SER A 247 -10.07 24.25 1.67
C SER A 247 -8.92 23.37 2.15
N ASN A 248 -8.20 23.86 3.16
CA ASN A 248 -7.12 23.14 3.83
C ASN A 248 -7.52 22.58 5.20
N VAL A 249 -8.81 22.62 5.55
CA VAL A 249 -9.33 22.18 6.86
C VAL A 249 -9.02 20.71 7.15
N TYR A 250 -8.93 19.88 6.11
CA TYR A 250 -8.58 18.46 6.21
C TYR A 250 -7.19 18.21 6.85
N ILE A 251 -6.27 19.19 6.82
CA ILE A 251 -4.94 19.10 7.48
C ILE A 251 -5.10 18.94 8.99
N ALA A 252 -6.13 19.55 9.58
CA ALA A 252 -6.39 19.45 11.02
C ALA A 252 -6.67 18.01 11.48
N TRP A 253 -7.23 17.16 10.62
CA TRP A 253 -7.44 15.74 10.95
C TRP A 253 -6.13 15.01 11.24
N TYR A 254 -5.08 15.28 10.47
CA TYR A 254 -3.77 14.68 10.69
C TYR A 254 -3.13 15.19 11.97
N ILE A 255 -3.23 16.49 12.25
CA ILE A 255 -2.68 17.09 13.46
C ILE A 255 -3.34 16.47 14.71
N ILE A 256 -4.66 16.30 14.68
CA ILE A 256 -5.41 15.63 15.76
C ILE A 256 -4.95 14.18 15.91
N ALA A 257 -4.91 13.40 14.82
CA ALA A 257 -4.53 11.99 14.86
C ALA A 257 -3.09 11.77 15.35
N ILE A 258 -2.13 12.60 14.91
CA ILE A 258 -0.73 12.52 15.33
C ILE A 258 -0.59 12.94 16.79
N SER A 259 -1.21 14.05 17.20
CA SER A 259 -1.14 14.52 18.59
C SER A 259 -1.71 13.51 19.58
N GLU A 260 -2.85 12.89 19.25
CA GLU A 260 -3.45 11.80 20.03
C GLU A 260 -2.51 10.59 20.12
N THR A 261 -1.87 10.22 19.02
CA THR A 261 -0.91 9.10 18.98
C THR A 261 0.31 9.37 19.85
N ILE A 262 0.90 10.56 19.74
CA ILE A 262 2.04 10.96 20.57
C ILE A 262 1.66 10.93 22.05
N LEU A 263 0.47 11.43 22.41
CA LEU A 263 0.00 11.44 23.80
C LEU A 263 -0.18 10.01 24.33
N THR A 264 -0.90 9.15 23.62
CA THR A 264 -1.14 7.75 24.03
C THR A 264 0.17 6.98 24.19
N VAL A 265 1.11 7.13 23.25
CA VAL A 265 2.43 6.48 23.31
C VAL A 265 3.27 7.03 24.46
N THR A 266 3.23 8.35 24.71
CA THR A 266 3.98 8.98 25.81
C THR A 266 3.46 8.52 27.17
N VAL A 267 2.13 8.45 27.33
CA VAL A 267 1.50 7.94 28.56
C VAL A 267 1.88 6.47 28.78
N SER A 268 1.86 5.64 27.74
CA SER A 268 2.27 4.23 27.85
C SER A 268 3.76 4.06 28.21
N CYS A 269 4.63 4.96 27.74
CA CYS A 269 6.05 4.96 28.08
C CYS A 269 6.31 5.37 29.54
N HIS A 270 5.59 6.37 30.05
CA HIS A 270 5.80 6.91 31.40
C HIS A 270 5.17 5.99 32.47
N TRP A 271 3.93 5.53 32.27
CA TRP A 271 3.22 4.66 33.22
C TRP A 271 3.32 3.20 32.81
N ARG A 272 4.30 2.48 33.38
CA ARG A 272 4.56 1.05 33.08
C ARG A 272 3.37 0.11 33.33
N ILE A 273 2.39 0.51 34.14
CA ILE A 273 1.18 -0.28 34.42
C ILE A 273 0.28 -0.40 33.17
N ILE A 274 0.28 0.61 32.30
CA ILE A 274 -0.48 0.64 31.03
C ILE A 274 0.45 0.35 29.83
N SER A 275 1.70 -0.07 30.10
CA SER A 275 2.63 -0.45 29.05
C SER A 275 2.10 -1.63 28.24
N PHE A 276 2.29 -1.58 26.91
CA PHE A 276 2.01 -2.68 25.99
C PHE A 276 3.06 -3.81 26.06
N LYS A 277 3.94 -3.81 27.07
CA LYS A 277 4.91 -4.89 27.27
C LYS A 277 4.21 -6.21 27.57
N GLY A 278 4.55 -7.25 26.80
CA GLY A 278 4.01 -8.60 26.95
C GLY A 278 2.56 -8.77 26.52
N THR A 279 2.12 -7.97 25.54
CA THR A 279 0.87 -8.16 24.80
C THR A 279 1.16 -8.61 23.37
N HIS A 280 0.15 -9.09 22.65
CA HIS A 280 0.23 -9.49 21.24
C HIS A 280 0.38 -8.32 20.25
N MET A 281 0.86 -7.15 20.68
CA MET A 281 1.06 -5.98 19.80
C MET A 281 2.07 -6.26 18.69
N VAL A 282 3.13 -7.00 18.99
CA VAL A 282 4.15 -7.40 18.00
C VAL A 282 3.50 -8.27 16.93
N GLN A 283 2.72 -9.27 17.36
CA GLN A 283 1.97 -10.14 16.46
C GLN A 283 0.99 -9.35 15.58
N ARG A 284 0.22 -8.39 16.12
CA ARG A 284 -0.71 -7.58 15.31
C ARG A 284 -0.01 -6.75 14.23
N MET A 285 1.13 -6.14 14.55
CA MET A 285 1.91 -5.38 13.55
C MET A 285 2.45 -6.27 12.44
N SER A 286 2.94 -7.46 12.80
CA SER A 286 3.42 -8.44 11.82
C SER A 286 2.28 -9.04 10.99
N LEU A 287 1.12 -9.32 11.58
CA LEU A 287 -0.08 -9.75 10.87
C LEU A 287 -0.58 -8.68 9.89
N LEU A 288 -0.63 -7.41 10.30
CA LEU A 288 -0.98 -6.32 9.39
C LEU A 288 0.03 -6.19 8.24
N THR A 289 1.33 -6.37 8.50
CA THR A 289 2.36 -6.40 7.44
C THR A 289 2.09 -7.52 6.44
N LEU A 290 1.75 -8.73 6.91
CA LEU A 290 1.41 -9.86 6.05
C LEU A 290 0.18 -9.56 5.19
N ILE A 291 -0.86 -8.96 5.78
CA ILE A 291 -2.08 -8.56 5.08
C ILE A 291 -1.76 -7.52 3.99
N ILE A 292 -0.90 -6.54 4.27
CA ILE A 292 -0.47 -5.52 3.30
C ILE A 292 0.32 -6.14 2.15
N LEU A 293 1.22 -7.09 2.43
CA LEU A 293 1.90 -7.85 1.38
C LEU A 293 0.90 -8.65 0.53
N GLY A 294 -0.12 -9.23 1.17
CA GLY A 294 -1.24 -9.90 0.50
C GLY A 294 -2.03 -8.98 -0.44
N GLU A 295 -2.31 -7.75 -0.03
CA GLU A 295 -2.91 -6.74 -0.91
C GLU A 295 -2.01 -6.41 -2.12
N GLY A 296 -0.69 -6.32 -1.91
CA GLY A 296 0.26 -6.14 -3.00
C GLY A 296 0.19 -7.25 -4.05
N ILE A 297 -0.04 -8.50 -3.64
CA ILE A 297 -0.28 -9.63 -4.55
C ILE A 297 -1.55 -9.38 -5.38
N ILE A 298 -2.65 -8.96 -4.74
CA ILE A 298 -3.92 -8.65 -5.44
C ILE A 298 -3.71 -7.53 -6.46
N VAL A 299 -3.00 -6.46 -6.09
CA VAL A 299 -2.69 -5.32 -6.96
C VAL A 299 -1.87 -5.76 -8.19
N ILE A 300 -0.83 -6.57 -8.00
CA ILE A 300 -0.01 -7.08 -9.12
C ILE A 300 -0.83 -8.03 -10.00
N CYS A 301 -1.63 -8.92 -9.42
CA CYS A 301 -2.53 -9.80 -10.17
C CYS A 301 -3.56 -9.03 -11.00
N LYS A 302 -4.08 -7.90 -10.51
CA LYS A 302 -4.96 -7.02 -11.29
C LYS A 302 -4.25 -6.46 -12.51
N SER A 303 -3.00 -6.02 -12.37
CA SER A 303 -2.19 -5.52 -13.49
C SER A 303 -1.87 -6.60 -14.52
N ILE A 304 -1.51 -7.80 -14.08
CA ILE A 304 -1.34 -8.97 -14.97
C ILE A 304 -2.66 -9.28 -15.67
N SER A 305 -3.78 -9.27 -14.95
CA SER A 305 -5.11 -9.53 -15.53
C SER A 305 -5.49 -8.50 -16.60
N LYS A 306 -5.04 -7.25 -16.49
CA LYS A 306 -5.24 -6.23 -17.55
C LYS A 306 -4.47 -6.58 -18.81
N ILE A 307 -3.23 -7.07 -18.69
CA ILE A 307 -2.42 -7.50 -19.83
C ILE A 307 -3.07 -8.70 -20.52
N VAL A 308 -3.50 -9.72 -19.76
CA VAL A 308 -4.08 -10.95 -20.31
C VAL A 308 -5.42 -10.69 -21.01
N LYS A 309 -6.29 -9.86 -20.42
CA LYS A 309 -7.64 -9.60 -20.96
C LYS A 309 -7.64 -8.88 -22.29
N ASN A 310 -6.57 -8.15 -22.60
CA ASN A 310 -6.47 -7.35 -23.80
C ASN A 310 -5.73 -8.10 -24.92
N GLU A 311 -5.55 -9.43 -24.80
CA GLU A 311 -4.93 -10.31 -25.80
C GLU A 311 -3.56 -9.82 -26.34
N TYR A 312 -2.86 -8.99 -25.56
CA TYR A 312 -1.56 -8.47 -25.97
C TYR A 312 -0.53 -9.60 -26.14
N LEU A 313 0.36 -9.43 -27.12
CA LEU A 313 1.45 -10.36 -27.38
C LEU A 313 2.37 -10.45 -26.16
N TRP A 314 2.50 -11.66 -25.61
CA TRP A 314 3.42 -11.95 -24.50
C TRP A 314 4.87 -11.83 -24.97
N SER A 315 5.54 -10.74 -24.56
CA SER A 315 6.97 -10.57 -24.81
C SER A 315 7.82 -11.14 -23.66
N VAL A 316 9.01 -11.64 -23.99
CA VAL A 316 9.99 -12.15 -23.00
C VAL A 316 10.29 -11.09 -21.91
N PRO A 317 10.49 -9.79 -22.24
CA PRO A 317 10.66 -8.75 -21.23
C PRO A 317 9.50 -8.65 -20.22
N VAL A 318 8.26 -8.73 -20.69
CA VAL A 318 7.06 -8.62 -19.83
C VAL A 318 6.97 -9.82 -18.89
N VAL A 319 7.19 -11.03 -19.39
CA VAL A 319 7.21 -12.25 -18.56
C VAL A 319 8.31 -12.18 -17.49
N GLY A 320 9.52 -11.74 -17.86
CA GLY A 320 10.63 -11.57 -16.92
C GLY A 320 10.32 -10.57 -15.80
N GLN A 321 9.61 -9.48 -16.12
CA GLN A 321 9.18 -8.49 -15.14
C GLN A 321 8.11 -9.01 -14.19
N ILE A 322 7.17 -9.81 -14.68
CA ILE A 322 6.15 -10.45 -13.83
C ILE A 322 6.81 -11.39 -12.82
N ILE A 323 7.76 -12.22 -13.28
CA ILE A 323 8.53 -13.10 -12.39
C ILE A 323 9.30 -12.29 -11.34
N ALA A 324 9.98 -11.22 -11.76
CA ALA A 324 10.70 -10.34 -10.85
C ALA A 324 9.76 -9.66 -9.81
N ALA A 325 8.56 -9.26 -10.21
CA ALA A 325 7.56 -8.68 -9.32
C ALA A 325 7.10 -9.67 -8.23
N VAL A 326 6.84 -10.92 -8.60
CA VAL A 326 6.49 -11.99 -7.65
C VAL A 326 7.64 -12.27 -6.68
N LEU A 327 8.88 -12.33 -7.19
CA LEU A 327 10.07 -12.50 -6.35
C LEU A 327 10.29 -11.32 -5.39
N ILE A 328 10.02 -10.09 -5.81
CA ILE A 328 10.11 -8.92 -4.92
C ILE A 328 9.19 -9.08 -3.71
N ILE A 329 7.93 -9.48 -3.89
CA ILE A 329 7.02 -9.72 -2.77
C ILE A 329 7.58 -10.78 -1.83
N TYR A 330 8.07 -11.89 -2.39
CA TYR A 330 8.64 -12.98 -1.61
C TYR A 330 9.89 -12.54 -0.83
N PHE A 331 10.79 -11.75 -1.43
CA PHE A 331 11.97 -11.24 -0.74
C PHE A 331 11.61 -10.18 0.31
N LEU A 332 10.62 -9.33 0.08
CA LEU A 332 10.11 -8.41 1.11
C LEU A 332 9.54 -9.19 2.30
N TYR A 333 8.80 -10.27 2.04
CA TYR A 333 8.31 -11.19 3.06
C TYR A 333 9.48 -11.79 3.86
N MET A 334 10.45 -12.42 3.20
CA MET A 334 11.61 -13.05 3.87
C MET A 334 12.40 -12.03 4.71
N LEU A 335 12.77 -10.89 4.12
CA LEU A 335 13.56 -9.86 4.80
C LEU A 335 12.87 -9.29 6.04
N TYR A 336 11.53 -9.24 6.05
CA TYR A 336 10.77 -8.78 7.20
C TYR A 336 10.60 -9.88 8.26
N PHE A 337 10.06 -11.04 7.89
CA PHE A 337 9.69 -12.08 8.86
C PHE A 337 10.88 -12.85 9.43
N ASP A 338 11.93 -13.10 8.65
CA ASP A 338 13.12 -13.84 9.14
C ASP A 338 13.87 -13.05 10.24
N ARG A 339 13.61 -11.75 10.36
CA ARG A 339 14.26 -10.85 11.33
C ARG A 339 13.44 -10.60 12.60
N ILE A 340 12.16 -10.95 12.61
CA ILE A 340 11.29 -10.69 13.75
C ILE A 340 11.37 -11.88 14.70
N GLN A 341 11.81 -11.60 15.92
CA GLN A 341 11.75 -12.54 17.04
C GLN A 341 10.63 -12.09 17.98
N GLU A 342 9.84 -13.02 18.49
CA GLU A 342 8.74 -12.73 19.42
C GLU A 342 9.23 -12.50 20.87
N GLU A 343 10.55 -12.37 21.07
CA GLU A 343 11.10 -12.10 22.40
C GLU A 343 10.69 -10.72 22.93
N HIS A 344 10.40 -10.66 24.23
CA HIS A 344 9.88 -9.46 24.87
C HIS A 344 10.90 -8.30 24.86
N PHE A 345 10.60 -7.25 24.10
CA PHE A 345 11.40 -6.02 24.09
C PHE A 345 11.12 -5.12 25.32
N GLY A 346 12.01 -4.18 25.59
CA GLY A 346 11.74 -3.14 26.61
C GLY A 346 10.58 -2.23 26.20
N SER A 347 9.81 -1.71 27.17
CA SER A 347 8.59 -0.90 26.93
C SER A 347 8.77 0.22 25.90
N ILE A 348 9.86 1.00 26.01
CA ILE A 348 10.12 2.14 25.11
C ILE A 348 10.49 1.66 23.71
N ARG A 349 11.30 0.60 23.61
CA ARG A 349 11.72 0.04 22.31
C ARG A 349 10.54 -0.55 21.56
N GLN A 350 9.63 -1.21 22.26
CA GLN A 350 8.43 -1.77 21.66
C GLN A 350 7.50 -0.68 21.12
N GLN A 351 7.38 0.47 21.80
CA GLN A 351 6.61 1.60 21.28
C GLN A 351 7.24 2.24 20.05
N ALA A 352 8.56 2.46 20.07
CA ALA A 352 9.28 2.97 18.91
C ALA A 352 9.18 2.01 17.71
N TRP A 353 9.31 0.70 17.97
CA TRP A 353 9.14 -0.36 16.97
C TRP A 353 7.72 -0.36 16.40
N SER A 354 6.70 -0.26 17.25
CA SER A 354 5.28 -0.19 16.85
C SER A 354 5.00 1.02 15.95
N PHE A 355 5.46 2.21 16.35
CA PHE A 355 5.26 3.43 15.56
C PHE A 355 6.06 3.42 14.24
N LEU A 356 7.25 2.82 14.21
CA LEU A 356 8.07 2.71 13.00
C LEU A 356 7.45 1.77 11.94
N HIS A 357 6.43 0.98 12.28
CA HIS A 357 5.63 0.26 11.29
C HIS A 357 4.79 1.19 10.42
N PHE A 358 4.40 2.38 10.89
CA PHE A 358 3.66 3.34 10.07
C PHE A 358 4.40 3.70 8.77
N PRO A 359 5.64 4.25 8.83
CA PRO A 359 6.38 4.54 7.62
C PRO A 359 6.72 3.27 6.84
N LEU A 360 6.98 2.12 7.51
CA LEU A 360 7.22 0.86 6.81
C LEU A 360 6.03 0.44 5.95
N HIS A 361 4.84 0.38 6.54
CA HIS A 361 3.62 -0.01 5.83
C HIS A 361 3.32 0.96 4.69
N THR A 362 3.54 2.26 4.90
CA THR A 362 3.38 3.27 3.85
C THR A 362 4.28 2.96 2.65
N VAL A 363 5.58 2.70 2.88
CA VAL A 363 6.50 2.42 1.77
C VAL A 363 6.29 1.04 1.14
N LEU A 364 5.84 0.04 1.91
CA LEU A 364 5.47 -1.27 1.36
C LEU A 364 4.29 -1.16 0.40
N VAL A 365 3.23 -0.45 0.79
CA VAL A 365 2.08 -0.21 -0.10
C VAL A 365 2.51 0.55 -1.35
N LEU A 366 3.32 1.61 -1.21
CA LEU A 366 3.82 2.38 -2.33
C LEU A 366 4.69 1.54 -3.27
N VAL A 367 5.61 0.71 -2.76
CA VAL A 367 6.49 -0.10 -3.62
C VAL A 367 5.69 -1.13 -4.41
N LEU A 368 4.70 -1.78 -3.78
CA LEU A 368 3.86 -2.79 -4.43
C LEU A 368 2.96 -2.18 -5.51
N GLN A 369 2.38 -1.00 -5.22
CA GLN A 369 1.63 -0.23 -6.22
C GLN A 369 2.53 0.26 -7.35
N GLY A 370 3.72 0.73 -7.04
CA GLY A 370 4.74 1.15 -8.00
C GLY A 370 5.15 0.05 -8.96
N ILE A 371 5.51 -1.13 -8.44
CA ILE A 371 5.86 -2.31 -9.24
C ILE A 371 4.72 -2.69 -10.20
N SER A 372 3.49 -2.69 -9.70
CA SER A 372 2.29 -2.96 -10.50
C SER A 372 2.13 -2.00 -11.69
N LEU A 373 2.36 -0.70 -11.47
CA LEU A 373 2.33 0.30 -12.54
C LEU A 373 3.52 0.20 -13.50
N LEU A 374 4.70 -0.21 -13.01
CA LEU A 374 5.89 -0.43 -13.86
C LEU A 374 5.71 -1.65 -14.79
N ILE A 375 4.98 -2.69 -14.38
CA ILE A 375 4.62 -3.82 -15.26
C ILE A 375 3.76 -3.31 -16.41
N ILE A 376 2.75 -2.49 -16.10
CA ILE A 376 1.87 -1.88 -17.10
C ILE A 376 2.67 -0.99 -18.05
N TRP A 377 3.58 -0.17 -17.52
CA TRP A 377 4.48 0.66 -18.33
C TRP A 377 5.26 -0.15 -19.35
N ARG A 378 5.87 -1.27 -18.93
CA ARG A 378 6.64 -2.11 -19.86
C ARG A 378 5.76 -2.62 -20.99
N GLN A 379 4.56 -3.10 -20.69
CA GLN A 379 3.64 -3.54 -21.72
C GLN A 379 3.28 -2.38 -22.67
N ALA A 380 3.04 -1.19 -22.15
CA ALA A 380 2.77 -0.01 -22.98
C ALA A 380 3.96 0.36 -23.87
N VAL A 381 5.20 0.26 -23.38
CA VAL A 381 6.42 0.51 -24.17
C VAL A 381 6.60 -0.54 -25.28
N GLU A 382 6.32 -1.81 -25.02
CA GLU A 382 6.35 -2.87 -26.06
C GLU A 382 5.31 -2.58 -27.16
N SER A 383 4.06 -2.29 -26.77
CA SER A 383 3.00 -1.94 -27.72
C SER A 383 3.33 -0.67 -28.50
N LEU A 384 3.94 0.32 -27.85
CA LEU A 384 4.39 1.54 -28.52
C LEU A 384 5.54 1.27 -29.49
N SER A 385 6.49 0.41 -29.13
CA SER A 385 7.60 0.03 -30.01
C SER A 385 7.09 -0.69 -31.27
N ALA A 386 6.10 -1.57 -31.12
CA ALA A 386 5.45 -2.23 -32.24
C ALA A 386 4.75 -1.21 -33.15
N LEU A 387 3.95 -0.31 -32.57
CA LEU A 387 3.27 0.76 -33.30
C LEU A 387 4.24 1.66 -34.07
N ILE A 388 5.32 2.12 -33.42
CA ILE A 388 6.34 2.97 -34.05
C ILE A 388 7.05 2.21 -35.18
N SER A 389 7.37 0.93 -34.99
CA SER A 389 8.04 0.13 -36.04
C SER A 389 7.20 -0.02 -37.31
N MET A 390 5.86 -0.01 -37.19
CA MET A 390 4.95 -0.05 -38.35
C MET A 390 4.76 1.34 -38.99
N TRP A 391 4.81 2.42 -38.20
CA TRP A 391 4.71 3.79 -38.69
C TRP A 391 5.99 4.29 -39.37
N GLU A 392 7.16 3.94 -38.83
CA GLU A 392 8.45 4.49 -39.28
C GLU A 392 8.67 4.38 -40.80
N PRO A 393 8.47 3.21 -41.46
CA PRO A 393 8.60 3.13 -42.92
C PRO A 393 7.66 4.07 -43.69
N SER A 394 6.41 4.21 -43.23
CA SER A 394 5.43 5.08 -43.88
C SER A 394 5.79 6.56 -43.73
N LEU A 395 6.26 6.97 -42.56
CA LEU A 395 6.68 8.35 -42.28
C LEU A 395 7.98 8.71 -42.98
N LEU A 396 8.95 7.78 -43.05
CA LEU A 396 10.19 7.96 -43.81
C LEU A 396 9.91 8.10 -45.30
N TRP A 397 9.03 7.26 -45.86
CA TRP A 397 8.58 7.39 -47.24
C TRP A 397 7.90 8.74 -47.47
N LEU A 398 6.98 9.15 -46.60
CA LEU A 398 6.28 10.42 -46.74
C LEU A 398 7.24 11.61 -46.74
N ASN A 399 8.19 11.64 -45.81
CA ASN A 399 9.21 12.69 -45.77
C ASN A 399 10.11 12.65 -47.02
N GLY A 400 10.51 11.47 -47.50
CA GLY A 400 11.24 11.33 -48.76
C GLY A 400 10.46 11.85 -49.97
N TYR A 401 9.16 11.58 -50.02
CA TYR A 401 8.25 12.03 -51.07
C TYR A 401 8.09 13.56 -51.06
N VAL A 402 7.75 14.13 -49.89
CA VAL A 402 7.45 15.56 -49.71
C VAL A 402 8.71 16.43 -49.74
N GLU A 403 9.82 15.99 -49.12
CA GLU A 403 11.02 16.82 -48.95
C GLU A 403 12.09 16.58 -50.01
N SER A 404 12.21 15.34 -50.51
CA SER A 404 13.31 14.93 -51.40
C SER A 404 12.86 14.65 -52.84
N GLY A 405 11.56 14.75 -53.13
CA GLY A 405 11.00 14.54 -54.48
C GLY A 405 11.19 13.11 -55.00
N VAL A 406 11.26 12.13 -54.09
CA VAL A 406 11.28 10.70 -54.44
C VAL A 406 10.01 10.37 -55.23
N GLY A 407 10.08 9.43 -56.18
CA GLY A 407 8.92 9.00 -56.96
C GLY A 407 7.80 8.45 -56.07
N ALA A 408 6.55 8.81 -56.38
CA ALA A 408 5.35 8.38 -55.63
C ALA A 408 5.13 6.85 -55.61
N ASP A 409 5.83 6.12 -56.49
CA ASP A 409 5.77 4.69 -56.72
C ASP A 409 6.97 3.92 -56.15
N VAL A 410 7.92 4.62 -55.52
CA VAL A 410 9.13 4.00 -54.96
C VAL A 410 8.87 3.60 -53.52
N PHE A 411 8.58 2.32 -53.30
CA PHE A 411 8.36 1.74 -51.98
C PHE A 411 9.44 0.73 -51.61
N ASP A 412 9.83 0.69 -50.33
CA ASP A 412 10.69 -0.36 -49.82
C ASP A 412 9.88 -1.65 -49.60
N MET A 413 9.97 -2.57 -50.56
CA MET A 413 9.27 -3.86 -50.55
C MET A 413 9.72 -4.82 -49.45
N SER A 414 10.81 -4.52 -48.72
CA SER A 414 11.17 -5.26 -47.53
C SER A 414 10.24 -4.96 -46.35
N THR A 415 9.61 -3.79 -46.35
CA THR A 415 8.71 -3.30 -45.29
C THR A 415 7.26 -3.70 -45.54
N ASP A 416 6.47 -3.84 -44.47
CA ASP A 416 5.05 -4.13 -44.59
C ASP A 416 4.26 -2.97 -45.20
N PHE A 417 4.71 -1.73 -44.96
CA PHE A 417 4.20 -0.55 -45.65
C PHE A 417 4.36 -0.65 -47.17
N GLY A 418 5.55 -0.98 -47.67
CA GLY A 418 5.79 -1.05 -49.11
C GLY A 418 4.96 -2.12 -49.81
N LYS A 419 4.85 -3.31 -49.19
CA LYS A 419 3.97 -4.39 -49.68
C LYS A 419 2.50 -3.98 -49.69
N TYR A 420 2.04 -3.29 -48.64
CA TYR A 420 0.68 -2.79 -48.56
C TYR A 420 0.40 -1.79 -49.68
N MET A 421 1.29 -0.80 -49.87
CA MET A 421 1.13 0.24 -50.89
C MET A 421 1.09 -0.35 -52.31
N GLU A 422 1.96 -1.31 -52.65
CA GLU A 422 1.96 -1.97 -53.96
C GLU A 422 0.61 -2.67 -54.23
N SER A 423 0.09 -3.41 -53.25
CA SER A 423 -1.18 -4.14 -53.37
C SER A 423 -2.38 -3.21 -53.45
N TYR A 424 -2.43 -2.15 -52.63
CA TYR A 424 -3.59 -1.26 -52.55
C TYR A 424 -3.64 -0.29 -53.73
N LEU A 425 -2.52 0.28 -54.16
CA LEU A 425 -2.47 1.14 -55.36
C LEU A 425 -2.86 0.36 -56.62
N GLY A 426 -2.51 -0.92 -56.71
CA GLY A 426 -2.95 -1.81 -57.79
C GLY A 426 -4.46 -2.02 -57.88
N SER A 427 -5.23 -1.58 -56.88
CA SER A 427 -6.69 -1.75 -56.76
C SER A 427 -7.51 -0.48 -57.08
N ASN A 428 -6.93 0.51 -57.79
CA ASN A 428 -7.53 1.80 -58.17
C ASN A 428 -7.82 2.79 -57.03
N PHE A 429 -7.12 2.69 -55.89
CA PHE A 429 -7.18 3.69 -54.83
C PHE A 429 -6.20 4.85 -55.09
N THR A 430 -6.48 6.04 -54.54
CA THR A 430 -5.53 7.16 -54.60
C THR A 430 -4.33 6.91 -53.68
N LEU A 431 -3.25 7.68 -53.88
CA LEU A 431 -2.07 7.60 -53.03
C LEU A 431 -2.41 8.02 -51.59
N GLY A 432 -3.19 9.10 -51.45
CA GLY A 432 -3.70 9.59 -50.18
C GLY A 432 -4.56 8.55 -49.46
N GLU A 433 -5.48 7.90 -50.17
CA GLU A 433 -6.37 6.90 -49.59
C GLU A 433 -5.59 5.65 -49.13
N SER A 434 -4.63 5.19 -49.93
CA SER A 434 -3.80 4.03 -49.60
C SER A 434 -2.94 4.30 -48.36
N PHE A 435 -2.28 5.47 -48.30
CA PHE A 435 -1.48 5.88 -47.15
C PHE A 435 -2.33 6.06 -45.88
N ALA A 436 -3.46 6.78 -45.98
CA ALA A 436 -4.36 7.00 -44.86
C ALA A 436 -4.90 5.67 -44.31
N SER A 437 -5.26 4.74 -45.21
CA SER A 437 -5.76 3.41 -44.84
C SER A 437 -4.71 2.56 -44.14
N TYR A 438 -3.47 2.53 -44.62
CA TYR A 438 -2.37 1.84 -43.93
C TYR A 438 -2.13 2.40 -42.53
N PHE A 439 -2.02 3.74 -42.43
CA PHE A 439 -1.70 4.40 -41.18
C PHE A 439 -2.82 4.21 -40.14
N ASN A 440 -4.08 4.25 -40.58
CA ASN A 440 -5.24 3.97 -39.75
C ASN A 440 -5.36 2.50 -39.36
N ALA A 441 -5.17 1.56 -40.31
CA ALA A 441 -5.17 0.12 -40.01
C ALA A 441 -4.14 -0.22 -38.93
N THR A 442 -2.93 0.35 -39.03
CA THR A 442 -1.89 0.21 -38.01
C THR A 442 -2.35 0.71 -36.63
N CYS A 443 -3.13 1.80 -36.55
CA CYS A 443 -3.68 2.27 -35.29
C CYS A 443 -4.71 1.30 -34.70
N TYR A 444 -5.57 0.72 -35.53
CA TYR A 444 -6.59 -0.24 -35.09
C TYR A 444 -5.97 -1.57 -34.66
N ASP A 445 -5.12 -2.13 -35.53
CA ASP A 445 -4.44 -3.42 -35.35
C ASP A 445 -3.49 -3.43 -34.15
N GLN A 446 -3.06 -2.28 -33.63
CA GLN A 446 -2.16 -2.19 -32.48
C GLN A 446 -2.81 -1.62 -31.21
N VAL A 447 -3.88 -0.83 -31.35
CA VAL A 447 -4.47 -0.10 -30.22
C VAL A 447 -5.98 -0.28 -30.13
N TYR A 448 -6.74 0.11 -31.16
CA TYR A 448 -8.20 0.22 -31.02
C TYR A 448 -8.92 -1.13 -30.93
N ASP A 449 -8.39 -2.19 -31.53
CA ASP A 449 -8.99 -3.53 -31.47
C ASP A 449 -8.81 -4.22 -30.12
N TYR A 450 -7.88 -3.73 -29.28
CA TYR A 450 -7.59 -4.29 -27.96
C TYR A 450 -8.14 -3.45 -26.80
N ILE A 451 -9.03 -2.50 -27.07
CA ILE A 451 -9.62 -1.65 -26.03
C ILE A 451 -10.51 -2.50 -25.11
N PRO A 452 -10.21 -2.57 -23.79
CA PRO A 452 -11.02 -3.32 -22.85
C PRO A 452 -12.41 -2.70 -22.67
N LYS A 453 -13.39 -3.57 -22.39
CA LYS A 453 -14.76 -3.17 -22.06
C LYS A 453 -14.75 -2.18 -20.88
N GLY A 454 -15.30 -0.99 -21.12
CA GLY A 454 -15.45 0.08 -20.11
C GLY A 454 -14.50 1.27 -20.27
N VAL A 455 -13.53 1.20 -21.20
CA VAL A 455 -12.74 2.38 -21.60
C VAL A 455 -13.49 3.14 -22.70
N ASP A 456 -13.81 4.41 -22.44
CA ASP A 456 -14.45 5.28 -23.44
C ASP A 456 -13.39 5.91 -24.35
N ALA A 457 -13.25 5.35 -25.55
CA ALA A 457 -12.42 5.90 -26.62
C ALA A 457 -13.23 6.62 -27.70
N SER A 458 -14.53 6.90 -27.46
CA SER A 458 -15.43 7.43 -28.49
C SER A 458 -14.98 8.76 -29.08
N LYS A 459 -14.31 9.59 -28.28
CA LYS A 459 -13.79 10.89 -28.73
C LYS A 459 -12.56 10.70 -29.62
N GLU A 460 -11.65 9.80 -29.23
CA GLU A 460 -10.41 9.50 -29.91
C GLU A 460 -10.69 8.77 -31.24
N ILE A 461 -11.64 7.84 -31.26
CA ILE A 461 -12.11 7.19 -32.49
C ILE A 461 -12.61 8.24 -33.49
N LYS A 462 -13.43 9.21 -33.05
CA LYS A 462 -13.89 10.31 -33.93
C LYS A 462 -12.73 11.16 -34.45
N ALA A 463 -11.72 11.42 -33.61
CA ALA A 463 -10.54 12.18 -34.01
C ALA A 463 -9.71 11.43 -35.06
N VAL A 464 -9.53 10.11 -34.89
CA VAL A 464 -8.87 9.22 -35.86
C VAL A 464 -9.65 9.18 -37.16
N THR A 465 -10.98 9.01 -37.12
CA THR A 465 -11.81 9.02 -38.34
C THR A 465 -11.72 10.35 -39.08
N SER A 466 -11.75 11.49 -38.40
CA SER A 466 -11.57 12.81 -39.04
C SER A 466 -10.19 12.93 -39.66
N ALA A 467 -9.15 12.54 -38.92
CA ALA A 467 -7.77 12.61 -39.39
C ALA A 467 -7.54 11.71 -40.60
N TRP A 468 -8.23 10.58 -40.73
CA TRP A 468 -8.13 9.72 -41.92
C TRP A 468 -8.52 10.47 -43.20
N PHE A 469 -9.66 11.17 -43.19
CA PHE A 469 -10.10 11.99 -44.33
C PHE A 469 -9.12 13.14 -44.61
N ASP A 470 -8.64 13.81 -43.57
CA ASP A 470 -7.69 14.92 -43.72
C ASP A 470 -6.31 14.46 -44.25
N ILE A 471 -5.85 13.25 -43.91
CA ILE A 471 -4.64 12.65 -44.47
C ILE A 471 -4.83 12.34 -45.95
N GLN A 472 -5.96 11.72 -46.31
CA GLN A 472 -6.28 11.40 -47.70
C GLN A 472 -6.31 12.67 -48.56
N GLU A 473 -7.13 13.64 -48.19
CA GLU A 473 -7.29 14.89 -48.93
C GLU A 473 -5.98 15.69 -48.97
N GLY A 474 -5.26 15.78 -47.84
CA GLY A 474 -4.00 16.50 -47.74
C GLY A 474 -2.92 15.91 -48.65
N LEU A 475 -2.79 14.58 -48.71
CA LEU A 475 -1.80 13.94 -49.57
C LEU A 475 -2.21 13.98 -51.04
N ASP A 476 -3.46 13.72 -51.39
CA ASP A 476 -3.92 13.77 -52.78
C ASP A 476 -3.82 15.19 -53.38
N ASN A 477 -4.16 16.22 -52.60
CA ASN A 477 -4.01 17.61 -53.03
C ASN A 477 -2.53 18.02 -53.16
N TYR A 478 -1.65 17.48 -52.33
CA TYR A 478 -0.21 17.71 -52.43
C TYR A 478 0.40 17.00 -53.66
N VAL A 479 -0.07 15.80 -53.98
CA VAL A 479 0.31 15.07 -55.22
C VAL A 479 -0.14 15.86 -56.46
N ALA A 480 -1.33 16.47 -56.41
CA ALA A 480 -1.84 17.29 -57.51
C ALA A 480 -1.08 18.62 -57.68
N ASP A 481 -0.64 19.22 -56.58
CA ASP A 481 0.16 20.45 -56.57
C ASP A 481 1.16 20.44 -55.40
N ALA A 482 2.42 20.12 -55.69
CA ALA A 482 3.50 20.07 -54.71
C ALA A 482 3.85 21.44 -54.09
N THR A 483 3.31 22.55 -54.62
CA THR A 483 3.46 23.90 -54.05
C THR A 483 2.35 24.28 -53.06
N ASN A 484 1.35 23.41 -52.88
CA ASN A 484 0.22 23.64 -52.00
C ASN A 484 0.59 23.47 -50.52
N ALA A 485 1.08 24.55 -49.91
CA ALA A 485 1.44 24.60 -48.50
C ALA A 485 0.27 24.29 -47.54
N THR A 486 -0.97 24.56 -47.95
CA THR A 486 -2.16 24.25 -47.16
C THR A 486 -2.40 22.75 -47.09
N ALA A 487 -2.28 22.04 -48.21
CA ALA A 487 -2.39 20.58 -48.27
C ALA A 487 -1.30 19.89 -47.45
N GLN A 488 -0.05 20.38 -47.54
CA GLN A 488 1.07 19.90 -46.71
C GLN A 488 0.78 20.09 -45.21
N THR A 489 0.30 21.26 -44.81
CA THR A 489 -0.03 21.54 -43.40
C THR A 489 -1.17 20.66 -42.89
N GLN A 490 -2.23 20.48 -43.70
CA GLN A 490 -3.36 19.60 -43.39
C GLN A 490 -2.87 18.17 -43.15
N LEU A 491 -2.07 17.62 -44.05
CA LEU A 491 -1.50 16.28 -43.96
C LEU A 491 -0.73 16.04 -42.67
N TYR A 492 0.30 16.85 -42.38
CA TYR A 492 1.10 16.68 -41.16
C TYR A 492 0.29 16.91 -39.88
N SER A 493 -0.65 17.86 -39.87
CA SER A 493 -1.52 18.10 -38.72
C SER A 493 -2.46 16.92 -38.45
N ALA A 494 -2.96 16.26 -39.49
CA ALA A 494 -3.84 15.12 -39.41
C ALA A 494 -3.09 13.86 -38.95
N ILE A 495 -1.90 13.59 -39.48
CA ILE A 495 -1.01 12.52 -38.99
C ILE A 495 -0.72 12.71 -37.49
N ASN A 496 -0.36 13.93 -37.08
CA ASN A 496 -0.11 14.26 -35.68
C ASN A 496 -1.35 14.07 -34.79
N SER A 497 -2.53 14.44 -35.30
CA SER A 497 -3.81 14.24 -34.60
C SER A 497 -4.13 12.77 -34.41
N MET A 498 -4.02 11.95 -35.46
CA MET A 498 -4.24 10.51 -35.41
C MET A 498 -3.26 9.82 -34.47
N ALA A 499 -1.96 10.16 -34.58
CA ALA A 499 -0.93 9.61 -33.72
C ALA A 499 -1.14 9.99 -32.25
N SER A 500 -1.50 11.25 -31.97
CA SER A 500 -1.79 11.73 -30.61
C SER A 500 -2.99 11.03 -29.98
N ALA A 501 -4.08 10.86 -30.75
CA ALA A 501 -5.27 10.16 -30.30
C ALA A 501 -4.98 8.68 -30.01
N THR A 502 -4.25 8.02 -30.92
CA THR A 502 -3.84 6.62 -30.78
C THR A 502 -2.94 6.42 -29.57
N TYR A 503 -1.92 7.29 -29.40
CA TYR A 503 -1.03 7.27 -28.25
C TYR A 503 -1.80 7.44 -26.93
N LYS A 504 -2.72 8.40 -26.88
CA LYS A 504 -3.57 8.60 -25.70
C LYS A 504 -4.42 7.36 -25.40
N THR A 505 -5.09 6.79 -26.40
CA THR A 505 -5.93 5.60 -26.24
C THR A 505 -5.13 4.39 -25.77
N LEU A 506 -3.90 4.22 -26.24
CA LEU A 506 -3.00 3.15 -25.79
C LEU A 506 -2.79 3.20 -24.27
N PHE A 507 -2.44 4.36 -23.72
CA PHE A 507 -2.21 4.49 -22.28
C PHE A 507 -3.50 4.46 -21.45
N ASP A 508 -4.58 5.05 -21.95
CA ASP A 508 -5.89 5.01 -21.27
C ASP A 508 -6.41 3.56 -21.16
N THR A 509 -6.13 2.72 -22.16
CA THR A 509 -6.42 1.27 -22.15
C THR A 509 -5.74 0.55 -20.99
N PHE A 510 -4.56 1.00 -20.60
CA PHE A 510 -3.80 0.50 -19.46
C PHE A 510 -4.19 1.14 -18.12
N SER A 511 -5.23 1.98 -18.10
CA SER A 511 -5.64 2.80 -16.95
C SER A 511 -4.54 3.75 -16.47
N VAL A 512 -3.77 4.29 -17.40
CA VAL A 512 -2.82 5.36 -17.14
C VAL A 512 -3.39 6.59 -17.81
N THR A 513 -4.00 7.48 -17.03
CA THR A 513 -4.62 8.69 -17.55
C THR A 513 -3.81 9.93 -17.20
N VAL A 514 -3.67 10.86 -18.16
CA VAL A 514 -3.05 12.17 -17.88
C VAL A 514 -4.00 13.01 -17.02
N ALA A 515 -3.47 13.56 -15.92
CA ALA A 515 -4.23 14.47 -15.08
C ALA A 515 -4.80 15.63 -15.90
N LYS A 516 -6.10 15.92 -15.73
CA LYS A 516 -6.79 16.97 -16.49
C LYS A 516 -6.10 18.33 -16.27
N SER A 517 -5.50 18.90 -17.31
CA SER A 517 -4.99 20.28 -17.28
C SER A 517 -6.15 21.26 -17.08
N LYS A 518 -5.98 22.23 -16.17
CA LYS A 518 -6.98 23.27 -15.89
C LYS A 518 -7.12 24.28 -17.04
N THR A 519 -6.16 24.34 -17.95
CA THR A 519 -6.14 25.31 -19.05
C THR A 519 -6.62 24.63 -20.33
N LYS A 520 -7.95 24.49 -20.48
CA LYS A 520 -8.52 24.14 -21.78
C LYS A 520 -8.52 25.38 -22.68
N ASN A 521 -7.42 25.62 -23.39
CA ASN A 521 -7.51 26.46 -24.58
C ASN A 521 -8.17 25.60 -25.67
N ALA A 522 -9.38 25.98 -26.08
CA ALA A 522 -10.27 25.18 -26.92
C ALA A 522 -9.84 25.05 -28.40
N LYS A 523 -8.58 25.32 -28.74
CA LYS A 523 -8.05 25.33 -30.12
C LYS A 523 -6.57 24.92 -30.21
N GLU A 524 -6.06 24.15 -29.25
CA GLU A 524 -4.71 23.61 -29.41
C GLU A 524 -4.77 22.38 -30.32
N ILE A 525 -4.04 22.42 -31.44
CA ILE A 525 -3.88 21.28 -32.35
C ILE A 525 -3.28 20.13 -31.51
N PRO A 526 -3.84 18.90 -31.58
CA PRO A 526 -3.26 17.77 -30.87
C PRO A 526 -1.79 17.59 -31.26
N ASP A 527 -0.92 17.51 -30.27
CA ASP A 527 0.53 17.42 -30.45
C ASP A 527 1.05 16.14 -29.79
N LEU A 528 1.62 15.26 -30.62
CA LEU A 528 2.12 13.96 -30.20
C LEU A 528 3.27 14.12 -29.21
N VAL A 529 4.18 15.06 -29.44
CA VAL A 529 5.33 15.31 -28.56
C VAL A 529 4.84 15.80 -27.20
N LYS A 530 3.90 16.74 -27.18
CA LYS A 530 3.28 17.22 -25.94
C LYS A 530 2.54 16.10 -25.19
N THR A 531 1.87 15.23 -25.92
CA THR A 531 1.15 14.07 -25.38
C THR A 531 2.14 13.08 -24.75
N GLN A 532 3.18 12.68 -25.49
CA GLN A 532 4.27 11.83 -25.02
C GLN A 532 4.90 12.37 -23.74
N LEU A 533 5.30 13.65 -23.72
CA LEU A 533 5.91 14.30 -22.56
C LEU A 533 5.00 14.26 -21.31
N SER A 534 3.68 14.30 -21.51
CA SER A 534 2.72 14.23 -20.40
C SER A 534 2.70 12.84 -19.76
N TYR A 535 2.78 11.78 -20.57
CA TYR A 535 2.88 10.40 -20.07
C TYR A 535 4.26 10.10 -19.47
N PHE A 536 5.35 10.57 -20.09
CA PHE A 536 6.71 10.41 -19.53
C PHE A 536 6.82 11.00 -18.12
N LYS A 537 6.18 12.15 -17.84
CA LYS A 537 6.14 12.74 -16.48
C LYS A 537 5.44 11.85 -15.45
N ILE A 538 4.41 11.11 -15.85
CA ILE A 538 3.71 10.16 -14.98
C ILE A 538 4.67 9.03 -14.59
N PHE A 539 5.37 8.45 -15.57
CA PHE A 539 6.28 7.34 -15.31
C PHE A 539 7.59 7.75 -14.65
N ASP A 540 8.09 8.96 -14.87
CA ASP A 540 9.17 9.56 -14.06
C ASP A 540 8.78 9.59 -12.57
N LEU A 541 7.56 10.07 -12.27
CA LEU A 541 7.04 10.05 -10.90
C LEU A 541 6.97 8.63 -10.35
N ILE A 542 6.38 7.70 -11.11
CA ILE A 542 6.21 6.29 -10.71
C ILE A 542 7.56 5.65 -10.41
N LEU A 543 8.53 5.79 -11.31
CA LEU A 543 9.88 5.29 -11.12
C LEU A 543 10.52 5.91 -9.88
N SER A 544 10.49 7.24 -9.77
CA SER A 544 11.09 7.97 -8.66
C SER A 544 10.57 7.51 -7.31
N TYR A 545 9.25 7.47 -7.11
CA TYR A 545 8.71 7.06 -5.80
C TYR A 545 8.88 5.57 -5.54
N THR A 546 8.83 4.71 -6.56
CA THR A 546 8.96 3.25 -6.39
C THR A 546 10.35 2.90 -5.87
N PHE A 547 11.40 3.47 -6.46
CA PHE A 547 12.79 3.24 -6.03
C PHE A 547 13.06 3.83 -4.64
N VAL A 548 12.57 5.04 -4.36
CA VAL A 548 12.67 5.64 -3.02
C VAL A 548 11.92 4.80 -1.98
N ALA A 549 10.70 4.35 -2.26
CA ALA A 549 9.91 3.51 -1.37
C ALA A 549 10.57 2.15 -1.14
N GLY A 550 11.09 1.50 -2.18
CA GLY A 550 11.82 0.23 -2.07
C GLY A 550 13.09 0.35 -1.23
N GLY A 551 13.86 1.42 -1.43
CA GLY A 551 15.05 1.72 -0.63
C GLY A 551 14.71 2.01 0.84
N LEU A 552 13.68 2.81 1.09
CA LEU A 552 13.17 3.07 2.44
C LEU A 552 12.62 1.80 3.10
N ALA A 553 11.98 0.90 2.36
CA ALA A 553 11.50 -0.37 2.90
C ALA A 553 12.66 -1.20 3.44
N LEU A 554 13.79 -1.27 2.72
CA LEU A 554 15.01 -1.94 3.20
C LEU A 554 15.59 -1.27 4.45
N ILE A 555 15.69 0.06 4.46
CA ILE A 555 16.22 0.83 5.59
C ILE A 555 15.34 0.64 6.83
N LEU A 556 14.02 0.73 6.68
CA LEU A 556 13.06 0.60 7.77
C LEU A 556 13.00 -0.83 8.30
N THR A 557 13.04 -1.84 7.42
CA THR A 557 13.13 -3.24 7.84
C THR A 557 14.44 -3.52 8.58
N ALA A 558 15.56 -2.95 8.15
CA ALA A 558 16.83 -3.07 8.87
C ALA A 558 16.77 -2.36 10.25
N ALA A 559 16.15 -1.18 10.32
CA ALA A 559 15.96 -0.44 11.57
C ALA A 559 15.06 -1.20 12.56
N LEU A 560 13.95 -1.79 12.08
CA LEU A 560 13.05 -2.62 12.87
C LEU A 560 13.73 -3.91 13.35
N GLY A 561 14.51 -4.57 12.49
CA GLY A 561 15.33 -5.73 12.86
C GLY A 561 16.39 -5.38 13.92
N PHE A 562 17.00 -4.19 13.86
CA PHE A 562 17.92 -3.74 14.90
C PHE A 562 17.22 -3.49 16.24
N LEU A 563 16.00 -2.94 16.20
CA LEU A 563 15.18 -2.69 17.38
C LEU A 563 14.68 -3.98 18.03
N SER A 564 14.37 -5.01 17.24
CA SER A 564 13.97 -6.34 17.73
C SER A 564 15.16 -7.13 18.31
N LEU A 565 16.42 -6.87 17.94
CA LEU A 565 17.53 -7.69 18.45
C LEU A 565 17.75 -7.60 19.97
N PRO A 566 17.68 -8.74 20.71
CA PRO A 566 18.06 -8.82 22.11
C PRO A 566 19.53 -8.44 22.33
N ARG A 567 19.87 -7.91 23.51
CA ARG A 567 21.26 -7.49 23.83
C ARG A 567 22.29 -8.60 23.61
N HIS A 568 21.93 -9.86 23.87
CA HIS A 568 22.82 -11.01 23.73
C HIS A 568 23.03 -11.45 22.26
N GLN A 569 22.14 -11.07 21.34
CA GLN A 569 22.23 -11.40 19.91
C GLN A 569 22.81 -10.27 19.05
N ARG A 570 23.13 -9.13 19.64
CA ARG A 570 23.81 -7.98 18.99
C ARG A 570 25.29 -8.26 18.73
N ARG A 571 25.57 -9.34 18.00
CA ARG A 571 26.92 -9.66 17.53
C ARG A 571 27.28 -8.71 16.39
N ALA A 572 28.57 -8.41 16.27
CA ALA A 572 29.09 -7.56 15.20
C ALA A 572 28.62 -8.05 13.81
N GLY A 573 28.62 -9.37 13.56
CA GLY A 573 28.15 -9.94 12.30
C GLY A 573 26.69 -9.60 11.96
N THR A 574 25.78 -9.65 12.93
CA THR A 574 24.36 -9.31 12.69
C THR A 574 24.18 -7.82 12.40
N ILE A 575 24.93 -6.96 13.11
CA ILE A 575 24.89 -5.51 12.89
C ILE A 575 25.45 -5.16 11.51
N VAL A 576 26.53 -5.83 11.08
CA VAL A 576 27.10 -5.64 9.74
C VAL A 576 26.10 -6.02 8.66
N ARG A 577 25.38 -7.14 8.78
CA ARG A 577 24.34 -7.52 7.80
C ARG A 577 23.20 -6.50 7.71
N LEU A 578 22.74 -5.99 8.85
CA LEU A 578 21.73 -4.94 8.90
C LEU A 578 22.26 -3.64 8.26
N ALA A 579 23.51 -3.29 8.51
CA ALA A 579 24.16 -2.13 7.89
C ALA A 579 24.29 -2.30 6.37
N VAL A 580 24.66 -3.48 5.88
CA VAL A 580 24.72 -3.80 4.44
C VAL A 580 23.33 -3.68 3.81
N THR A 581 22.29 -4.19 4.48
CA THR A 581 20.91 -4.03 4.00
C THR A 581 20.49 -2.57 3.93
N GLY A 582 20.79 -1.78 4.97
CA GLY A 582 20.51 -0.35 4.99
C GLY A 582 21.27 0.41 3.89
N ALA A 583 22.54 0.04 3.64
CA ALA A 583 23.35 0.61 2.57
C ALA A 583 22.82 0.25 1.17
N ALA A 584 22.40 -1.01 0.97
CA ALA A 584 21.72 -1.44 -0.26
C ALA A 584 20.39 -0.69 -0.47
N GLY A 585 19.63 -0.46 0.61
CA GLY A 585 18.43 0.38 0.60
C GLY A 585 18.72 1.83 0.19
N LEU A 586 19.78 2.43 0.72
CA LEU A 586 20.23 3.75 0.30
C LEU A 586 20.62 3.77 -1.18
N GLY A 587 21.39 2.78 -1.64
CA GLY A 587 21.75 2.63 -3.06
C GLY A 587 20.52 2.53 -3.95
N LEU A 588 19.52 1.75 -3.56
CA LEU A 588 18.27 1.60 -4.30
C LEU A 588 17.49 2.93 -4.38
N ALA A 589 17.41 3.67 -3.27
CA ALA A 589 16.77 4.98 -3.27
C ALA A 589 17.50 5.98 -4.17
N LEU A 590 18.84 5.92 -4.21
CA LEU A 590 19.66 6.80 -5.05
C LEU A 590 19.51 6.53 -6.55
N VAL A 591 19.00 5.37 -6.99
CA VAL A 591 18.67 5.16 -8.42
C VAL A 591 17.66 6.20 -8.93
N SER A 592 16.79 6.71 -8.05
CA SER A 592 15.85 7.79 -8.39
C SER A 592 16.52 9.09 -8.84
N THR A 593 17.83 9.31 -8.57
CA THR A 593 18.55 10.50 -9.03
C THR A 593 18.78 10.51 -10.53
N ILE A 594 18.52 9.41 -11.25
CA ILE A 594 18.55 9.37 -12.72
C ILE A 594 17.60 10.42 -13.33
N ARG A 595 16.57 10.85 -12.60
CA ARG A 595 15.64 11.91 -12.99
C ARG A 595 16.29 13.26 -13.30
N PHE A 596 17.49 13.51 -12.81
CA PHE A 596 18.22 14.75 -13.08
C PHE A 596 18.88 14.77 -14.46
N SER A 597 18.89 13.65 -15.18
CA SER A 597 19.34 13.53 -16.57
C SER A 597 18.19 13.02 -17.43
N GLU A 598 17.65 13.88 -18.30
CA GLU A 598 16.52 13.55 -19.18
C GLU A 598 16.85 12.39 -20.14
N THR A 599 18.08 12.37 -20.68
CA THR A 599 18.57 11.33 -21.59
C THR A 599 18.61 9.97 -20.89
N HIS A 600 19.31 9.87 -19.76
CA HIS A 600 19.43 8.60 -19.03
C HIS A 600 18.10 8.13 -18.44
N MET A 601 17.23 9.05 -18.02
CA MET A 601 15.89 8.70 -17.56
C MET A 601 15.07 8.06 -18.69
N THR A 602 15.08 8.66 -19.89
CA THR A 602 14.34 8.15 -21.04
C THR A 602 14.85 6.77 -21.46
N GLU A 603 16.18 6.59 -21.52
CA GLU A 603 16.82 5.30 -21.80
C GLU A 603 16.42 4.24 -20.76
N TYR A 604 16.43 4.60 -19.47
CA TYR A 604 16.10 3.66 -18.41
C TYR A 604 14.61 3.31 -18.35
N LEU A 605 13.72 4.27 -18.61
CA LEU A 605 12.29 4.04 -18.76
C LEU A 605 12.00 3.15 -19.97
N GLY A 606 12.76 3.28 -21.06
CA GLY A 606 12.68 2.39 -22.23
C GLY A 606 13.26 0.99 -21.99
N SER A 607 14.03 0.79 -20.91
CA SER A 607 14.71 -0.48 -20.61
C SER A 607 13.80 -1.51 -19.93
N SER A 608 14.21 -2.78 -19.97
CA SER A 608 13.54 -3.86 -19.23
C SER A 608 14.02 -3.99 -17.78
N TRP A 609 15.00 -3.18 -17.35
CA TRP A 609 15.76 -3.38 -16.11
C TRP A 609 15.15 -2.77 -14.84
N MET A 610 14.09 -1.96 -14.93
CA MET A 610 13.52 -1.25 -13.77
C MET A 610 13.13 -2.20 -12.61
N ILE A 611 12.24 -3.17 -12.85
CA ILE A 611 11.80 -4.14 -11.83
C ILE A 611 12.93 -5.12 -11.46
N PRO A 612 13.70 -5.68 -12.41
CA PRO A 612 14.86 -6.50 -12.11
C PRO A 612 15.88 -5.84 -11.18
N THR A 613 16.15 -4.55 -11.30
CA THR A 613 17.08 -3.82 -10.41
C THR A 613 16.62 -3.88 -8.94
N ILE A 614 15.32 -3.68 -8.68
CA ILE A 614 14.74 -3.81 -7.33
C ILE A 614 14.86 -5.26 -6.86
N CYS A 615 14.46 -6.21 -7.71
CA CYS A 615 14.50 -7.65 -7.42
C CYS A 615 15.90 -8.14 -7.06
N LEU A 616 16.92 -7.79 -7.85
CA LEU A 616 18.31 -8.19 -7.62
C LEU A 616 18.88 -7.56 -6.35
N THR A 617 18.51 -6.32 -6.04
CA THR A 617 18.93 -5.66 -4.80
C THR A 617 18.32 -6.35 -3.58
N LEU A 618 17.03 -6.69 -3.63
CA LEU A 618 16.37 -7.45 -2.56
C LEU A 618 16.96 -8.85 -2.43
N PHE A 619 17.21 -9.54 -3.54
CA PHE A 619 17.86 -10.85 -3.57
C PHE A 619 19.25 -10.80 -2.92
N PHE A 620 20.06 -9.80 -3.27
CA PHE A 620 21.35 -9.57 -2.63
C PHE A 620 21.23 -9.43 -1.11
N CYS A 621 20.26 -8.64 -0.62
CA CYS A 621 20.00 -8.50 0.81
C CYS A 621 19.59 -9.84 1.46
N VAL A 622 18.73 -10.63 0.82
CA VAL A 622 18.33 -11.95 1.32
C VAL A 622 19.53 -12.89 1.43
N VAL A 623 20.40 -12.90 0.41
CA VAL A 623 21.62 -13.72 0.39
C VAL A 623 22.58 -13.30 1.51
N VAL A 624 22.82 -12.00 1.67
CA VAL A 624 23.68 -11.46 2.75
C VAL A 624 23.16 -11.86 4.14
N ASP A 625 21.84 -11.87 4.31
CA ASP A 625 21.20 -12.26 5.57
C ASP A 625 21.41 -13.75 5.90
N HIS A 626 21.39 -14.62 4.88
CA HIS A 626 21.47 -16.07 5.04
C HIS A 626 22.90 -16.62 5.04
N ILE A 627 23.89 -15.92 4.46
CA ILE A 627 25.29 -16.36 4.47
C ILE A 627 25.87 -16.26 5.89
N GLY A 628 25.81 -17.37 6.63
CA GLY A 628 26.49 -17.61 7.91
C GLY A 628 28.00 -17.41 7.80
N VAL A 629 28.59 -16.51 8.61
CA VAL A 629 30.05 -16.56 8.82
C VAL A 629 30.37 -17.93 9.44
N PRO A 630 31.25 -18.75 8.84
CA PRO A 630 31.59 -20.05 9.39
C PRO A 630 32.10 -19.87 10.83
N LYS A 631 31.55 -20.66 11.76
CA LYS A 631 32.00 -20.71 13.15
C LYS A 631 33.40 -21.34 13.22
N GLY A 632 34.44 -20.54 13.00
CA GLY A 632 35.82 -20.84 13.34
C GLY A 632 36.52 -19.52 13.63
N MET A 633 37.16 -19.24 14.77
CA MET A 633 37.81 -20.11 15.73
C MET A 633 37.52 -19.57 17.13
N LYS A 634 36.96 -20.40 18.02
CA LYS A 634 37.22 -20.21 19.45
C LYS A 634 38.72 -20.51 19.63
N LYS A 635 39.54 -19.48 19.82
CA LYS A 635 40.88 -19.68 20.40
C LYS A 635 40.66 -20.30 21.79
N LYS A 636 40.97 -21.59 21.91
CA LYS A 636 41.39 -22.15 23.19
C LYS A 636 42.68 -21.44 23.56
N HIS A 637 42.63 -20.60 24.59
CA HIS A 637 43.76 -20.39 25.50
C HIS A 637 43.19 -20.15 26.88
#